data_AF-A0A963TWT1-F1
#
_entry.id   AF-A0A963TWT1-F1
#
_cell.length_a   1.000
_cell.length_b   1.000
_cell.length_c   1.000
_cell.angle_alpha   90.00
_cell.angle_beta   90.00
_cell.angle_gamma   90.00
#
_symmetry.space_group_name_H-M   'P 1'
#
loop_
_entity.id
_entity.type
_entity.pdbx_description
1 polymer ?
#
loop_
_entity_poly.entity_id
_entity_poly.type
_entity_poly.pdbx_seq_one_letter_code
_entity_poly.pdbx_strand_id
1 'polypeptide(L)'
;MGLTLLILATCLIFGAIAYFAARGPLPLPDFREEFRKTEPKRFSPRNTLFIIGPTANHNACRLQRRLLKPAIAALISEDVSVIEVYGLTQPTKNGEPIDWLDASLMRHAMDAEDGFYVIYVDDDGKTIFRSEAPMLARDIIERARLGGDIGPGGGPKKSLVLKKLRAA
;
A
#
# COMPACT_ATOMS: atom_id res chain seq x y z
N MET A 1 46.05 34.52 33.14
CA MET A 1 44.60 34.54 33.43
C MET A 1 43.74 35.17 32.32
N GLY A 2 44.31 35.80 31.27
CA GLY A 2 43.51 36.39 30.17
C GLY A 2 42.94 35.38 29.16
N LEU A 3 43.65 34.28 28.90
CA LEU A 3 43.24 33.27 27.90
C LEU A 3 41.94 32.54 28.31
N THR A 4 41.78 32.21 29.58
CA THR A 4 40.59 31.53 30.12
C THR A 4 39.35 32.42 30.06
N LEU A 5 39.49 33.73 30.27
CA LEU A 5 38.40 34.70 30.12
C LEU A 5 37.97 34.84 28.66
N LEU A 6 38.92 34.79 27.72
CA LEU A 6 38.65 34.85 26.29
C LEU A 6 37.85 33.62 25.81
N ILE A 7 38.19 32.42 26.29
CA ILE A 7 37.47 31.18 25.99
C ILE A 7 36.04 31.22 26.56
N LEU A 8 35.87 31.65 27.81
CA LEU A 8 34.55 31.78 28.41
C LEU A 8 33.67 32.81 27.69
N ALA A 9 34.24 33.96 27.31
CA ALA A 9 33.53 35.01 26.58
C ALA A 9 33.07 34.52 25.20
N THR A 10 33.93 33.80 24.48
CA THR A 10 33.58 33.24 23.16
C THR A 10 32.51 32.16 23.28
N CYS A 11 32.61 31.25 24.25
CA CYS A 11 31.57 30.25 24.50
C CYS A 11 30.20 30.88 24.82
N LEU A 12 30.17 31.96 25.62
CA LEU A 12 28.92 32.66 25.94
C LEU A 12 28.30 33.35 24.73
N ILE A 13 29.11 33.97 23.87
CA ILE A 13 28.64 34.63 22.65
C ILE A 13 28.04 33.58 21.70
N PHE A 14 28.73 32.47 21.45
CA PHE A 14 28.20 31.40 20.59
C PHE A 14 26.95 30.74 21.18
N GLY A 15 26.91 30.52 22.50
CA GLY A 15 25.74 30.01 23.20
C GLY A 15 24.53 30.94 23.09
N ALA A 16 24.74 32.25 23.22
CA ALA A 16 23.68 33.26 23.09
C ALA A 16 23.14 33.35 21.66
N ILE A 17 24.03 33.29 20.65
CA ILE A 17 23.64 33.28 19.23
C ILE A 17 22.82 32.01 18.92
N ALA A 18 23.26 30.84 19.38
CA ALA A 18 22.53 29.60 19.20
C ALA A 18 21.14 29.62 19.87
N TYR A 19 21.05 30.18 21.07
CA TYR A 19 19.78 30.32 21.80
C TYR A 19 18.79 31.23 21.08
N PHE A 20 19.25 32.35 20.50
CA PHE A 20 18.41 33.23 19.70
C PHE A 20 18.04 32.63 18.34
N ALA A 21 18.96 31.92 17.69
CA ALA A 21 18.68 31.23 16.42
C ALA A 21 17.65 30.09 16.60
N ALA A 22 17.67 29.39 17.73
CA ALA A 22 16.71 28.32 18.06
C ALA A 22 15.29 28.82 18.40
N ARG A 23 15.10 30.14 18.61
CA ARG A 23 13.78 30.76 18.83
C ARG A 23 13.08 31.19 17.53
N GLY A 24 13.74 31.06 16.38
CA GLY A 24 13.08 31.20 15.08
C GLY A 24 12.20 29.99 14.77
N PRO A 25 11.17 30.12 13.90
CA PRO A 25 10.47 28.95 13.37
C PRO A 25 11.50 28.10 12.62
N LEU A 26 11.88 26.96 13.21
CA LEU A 26 12.75 26.00 12.56
C LEU A 26 12.14 25.68 11.19
N PRO A 27 12.90 25.78 10.08
CA PRO A 27 12.51 25.13 8.85
C PRO A 27 12.61 23.63 9.15
N LEU A 28 11.53 23.04 9.68
CA LEU A 28 11.41 21.61 9.80
C LEU A 28 11.44 21.11 8.35
N PRO A 29 12.52 20.42 7.90
CA PRO A 29 12.43 19.70 6.65
C PRO A 29 11.22 18.77 6.76
N ASP A 30 10.52 18.55 5.66
CA ASP A 30 9.24 17.85 5.62
C ASP A 30 9.44 16.35 5.91
N PHE A 31 9.74 16.02 7.18
CA PHE A 31 10.08 14.68 7.65
C PHE A 31 8.96 13.67 7.35
N ARG A 32 7.75 14.15 7.02
CA ARG A 32 6.63 13.31 6.58
C ARG A 32 6.95 12.49 5.33
N GLU A 33 7.74 13.03 4.40
CA GLU A 33 8.13 12.29 3.20
C GLU A 33 9.21 11.26 3.48
N GLU A 34 10.11 11.57 4.40
CA GLU A 34 11.20 10.68 4.83
C GLU A 34 10.68 9.51 5.68
N PHE A 35 9.78 9.77 6.63
CA PHE A 35 9.14 8.73 7.44
C PHE A 35 8.21 7.82 6.62
N ARG A 36 7.58 8.31 5.54
CA ARG A 36 6.86 7.46 4.59
C ARG A 36 7.77 6.43 3.89
N LYS A 37 9.06 6.71 3.76
CA LYS A 37 10.05 5.79 3.17
C LYS A 37 10.59 4.77 4.17
N THR A 38 10.53 5.05 5.48
CA THR A 38 11.17 4.23 6.52
C THR A 38 10.23 3.23 7.21
N GLU A 39 8.92 3.24 6.96
CA GLU A 39 8.07 2.13 7.39
C GLU A 39 8.56 0.85 6.70
N PRO A 40 8.86 -0.24 7.45
CA PRO A 40 9.24 -1.50 6.83
C PRO A 40 8.09 -1.95 5.94
N LYS A 41 8.29 -1.83 4.61
CA LYS A 41 7.32 -2.20 3.57
C LYS A 41 7.17 -3.72 3.56
N ARG A 42 6.48 -4.27 4.56
CA ARG A 42 6.23 -5.69 4.70
C ARG A 42 5.11 -6.07 3.73
N PHE A 43 5.46 -6.77 2.67
CA PHE A 43 4.46 -7.40 1.81
C PHE A 43 3.60 -8.33 2.66
N SER A 44 2.32 -8.02 2.80
CA SER A 44 1.34 -8.90 3.40
C SER A 44 0.24 -9.11 2.37
N PRO A 45 0.09 -10.32 1.82
CA PRO A 45 -0.93 -10.63 0.81
C PRO A 45 -2.34 -10.76 1.43
N ARG A 46 -2.52 -10.37 2.69
CA ARG A 46 -3.80 -10.52 3.40
C ARG A 46 -4.88 -9.66 2.77
N ASN A 47 -6.10 -10.17 2.69
CA ASN A 47 -7.25 -9.51 2.08
C ASN A 47 -6.87 -8.88 0.72
N THR A 48 -6.22 -9.66 -0.15
CA THR A 48 -5.71 -9.14 -1.41
C THR A 48 -6.26 -9.94 -2.59
N LEU A 49 -6.84 -9.21 -3.54
CA LEU A 49 -7.21 -9.70 -4.86
C LEU A 49 -6.05 -9.44 -5.83
N PHE A 50 -5.41 -10.50 -6.29
CA PHE A 50 -4.37 -10.46 -7.31
C PHE A 50 -4.98 -10.65 -8.70
N ILE A 51 -4.60 -9.79 -9.63
CA ILE A 51 -4.87 -9.92 -11.06
C ILE A 51 -3.53 -10.06 -11.75
N ILE A 52 -3.23 -11.26 -12.22
CA ILE A 52 -1.94 -11.59 -12.83
C ILE A 52 -2.18 -11.92 -14.30
N GLY A 53 -1.39 -11.37 -15.20
CA GLY A 53 -1.56 -11.65 -16.64
C GLY A 53 -0.29 -11.44 -17.45
N PRO A 54 -0.20 -11.91 -18.70
CA PRO A 54 1.05 -11.84 -19.46
C PRO A 54 1.40 -10.41 -19.87
N THR A 55 0.39 -9.63 -20.27
CA THR A 55 0.53 -8.19 -20.57
C THR A 55 -0.77 -7.48 -20.25
N ALA A 56 -0.72 -6.16 -20.00
CA ALA A 56 -1.93 -5.38 -19.72
C ALA A 56 -2.90 -5.41 -20.91
N ASN A 57 -2.39 -5.48 -22.14
CA ASN A 57 -3.18 -5.45 -23.38
C ASN A 57 -3.75 -6.81 -23.80
N HIS A 58 -3.37 -7.90 -23.10
CA HIS A 58 -3.94 -9.22 -23.33
C HIS A 58 -5.48 -9.21 -23.15
N ASN A 59 -6.20 -9.98 -23.97
CA ASN A 59 -7.67 -9.93 -24.02
C ASN A 59 -8.32 -10.18 -22.64
N ALA A 60 -7.87 -11.24 -21.95
CA ALA A 60 -8.35 -11.56 -20.60
C ALA A 60 -8.10 -10.44 -19.58
N CYS A 61 -6.91 -9.81 -19.59
CA CYS A 61 -6.56 -8.71 -18.70
C CYS A 61 -7.42 -7.46 -18.95
N ARG A 62 -7.65 -7.13 -20.22
CA ARG A 62 -8.54 -6.01 -20.59
C ARG A 62 -9.98 -6.27 -20.16
N LEU A 63 -10.47 -7.48 -20.38
CA LEU A 63 -11.81 -7.87 -19.96
C LEU A 63 -11.94 -7.79 -18.43
N GLN A 64 -11.00 -8.36 -17.68
CA GLN A 64 -11.01 -8.33 -16.22
C GLN A 64 -11.05 -6.89 -15.68
N ARG A 65 -10.19 -5.99 -16.17
CA ARG A 65 -10.20 -4.59 -15.74
C ARG A 65 -11.55 -3.91 -15.99
N ARG A 66 -12.20 -4.22 -17.12
CA ARG A 66 -13.54 -3.70 -17.45
C ARG A 66 -14.59 -4.22 -16.48
N LEU A 67 -14.54 -5.51 -16.15
CA LEU A 67 -15.46 -6.15 -15.21
C LEU A 67 -15.28 -5.67 -13.77
N LEU A 68 -14.04 -5.34 -13.39
CA LEU A 68 -13.71 -4.94 -12.03
C LEU A 68 -13.98 -3.45 -11.77
N LYS A 69 -13.75 -2.57 -12.76
CA LYS A 69 -13.90 -1.11 -12.63
C LYS A 69 -15.13 -0.64 -11.82
N PRO A 70 -16.37 -1.16 -12.03
CA PRO A 70 -17.52 -0.71 -11.25
C PRO A 70 -17.50 -1.15 -9.78
N ALA A 71 -16.75 -2.19 -9.43
CA ALA A 71 -16.77 -2.82 -8.10
C ALA A 71 -15.51 -2.58 -7.27
N ILE A 72 -14.47 -1.95 -7.83
CA ILE A 72 -13.22 -1.64 -7.10
C ILE A 72 -13.53 -0.87 -5.80
N ALA A 73 -14.44 0.11 -5.86
CA ALA A 73 -14.81 0.89 -4.67
C ALA A 73 -15.45 0.02 -3.57
N ALA A 74 -16.27 -0.97 -3.93
CA ALA A 74 -16.88 -1.90 -2.98
C ALA A 74 -15.83 -2.83 -2.35
N LEU A 75 -14.90 -3.35 -3.17
CA LEU A 75 -13.79 -4.16 -2.66
C LEU A 75 -12.92 -3.37 -1.67
N ILE A 76 -12.59 -2.12 -2.01
CA ILE A 76 -11.82 -1.24 -1.12
C ILE A 76 -12.58 -0.95 0.18
N SER A 77 -13.92 -0.81 0.14
CA SER A 77 -14.70 -0.60 1.36
C SER A 77 -14.71 -1.82 2.30
N GLU A 78 -14.51 -3.02 1.75
CA GLU A 78 -14.33 -4.27 2.50
C GLU A 78 -12.86 -4.52 2.90
N ASP A 79 -12.00 -3.48 2.84
CA ASP A 79 -10.57 -3.53 3.13
C ASP A 79 -9.78 -4.51 2.23
N VAL A 80 -10.30 -4.79 1.03
CA VAL A 80 -9.61 -5.62 0.03
C VAL A 80 -8.66 -4.77 -0.80
N SER A 81 -7.39 -5.15 -0.80
CA SER A 81 -6.37 -4.59 -1.70
C SER A 81 -6.44 -5.26 -3.07
N VAL A 82 -6.46 -4.50 -4.15
CA VAL A 82 -6.37 -5.04 -5.51
C VAL A 82 -4.95 -4.84 -6.01
N ILE A 83 -4.22 -5.91 -6.30
CA ILE A 83 -2.88 -5.85 -6.86
C ILE A 83 -2.90 -6.38 -8.29
N GLU A 84 -2.46 -5.56 -9.24
CA GLU A 84 -2.36 -5.95 -10.65
C GLU A 84 -0.90 -6.14 -11.05
N VAL A 85 -0.59 -7.27 -11.68
CA VAL A 85 0.74 -7.60 -12.21
C VAL A 85 0.63 -8.11 -13.64
N TYR A 86 1.22 -7.37 -14.58
CA TYR A 86 1.19 -7.73 -15.99
C TYR A 86 2.59 -7.92 -16.56
N GLY A 87 2.97 -9.17 -16.84
CA GLY A 87 4.32 -9.49 -17.31
C GLY A 87 5.39 -8.94 -16.37
N LEU A 88 6.33 -8.19 -16.94
CA LEU A 88 7.41 -7.51 -16.21
C LEU A 88 7.12 -6.02 -15.95
N THR A 89 5.90 -5.57 -16.21
CA THR A 89 5.52 -4.17 -15.92
C THR A 89 5.43 -3.93 -14.42
N GLN A 90 5.63 -2.68 -14.02
CA GLN A 90 5.56 -2.29 -12.62
C GLN A 90 4.20 -2.68 -12.01
N PRO A 91 4.18 -3.47 -10.91
CA PRO A 91 2.94 -3.80 -10.22
C PRO A 91 2.20 -2.57 -9.75
N THR A 92 0.87 -2.66 -9.69
CA THR A 92 0.04 -1.59 -9.13
C THR A 92 -0.82 -2.11 -7.99
N LYS A 93 -1.04 -1.30 -6.96
CA LYS A 93 -1.99 -1.55 -5.87
C LYS A 93 -3.08 -0.51 -5.93
N ASN A 94 -4.33 -0.93 -6.12
CA ASN A 94 -5.49 -0.05 -6.28
C ASN A 94 -5.27 1.02 -7.36
N GLY A 95 -4.50 0.70 -8.41
CA GLY A 95 -4.13 1.62 -9.48
C GLY A 95 -2.88 2.47 -9.22
N GLU A 96 -2.32 2.47 -8.02
CA GLU A 96 -1.07 3.18 -7.70
C GLU A 96 0.16 2.30 -7.94
N PRO A 97 1.21 2.78 -8.64
CA PRO A 97 2.43 2.02 -8.86
C PRO A 97 3.14 1.62 -7.56
N ILE A 98 3.67 0.40 -7.53
CA ILE A 98 4.46 -0.13 -6.42
C ILE A 98 5.90 -0.28 -6.90
N ASP A 99 6.82 0.52 -6.35
CA ASP A 99 8.23 0.55 -6.76
C ASP A 99 9.09 -0.55 -6.11
N TRP A 100 8.67 -1.04 -4.96
CA TRP A 100 9.41 -1.99 -4.14
C TRP A 100 9.07 -3.45 -4.41
N LEU A 101 8.02 -3.72 -5.20
CA LEU A 101 7.48 -5.06 -5.42
C LEU A 101 7.89 -5.57 -6.80
N ASP A 102 8.68 -6.64 -6.82
CA ASP A 102 9.14 -7.25 -8.06
C ASP A 102 8.04 -8.10 -8.72
N ALA A 103 7.75 -7.82 -9.99
CA ALA A 103 6.71 -8.50 -10.76
C ALA A 103 7.04 -9.98 -10.98
N SER A 104 8.29 -10.32 -11.30
CA SER A 104 8.73 -11.70 -11.55
C SER A 104 8.62 -12.54 -10.29
N LEU A 105 9.11 -12.00 -9.16
CA LEU A 105 9.03 -12.67 -7.86
C LEU A 105 7.59 -12.93 -7.45
N MET A 106 6.69 -11.95 -7.66
CA MET A 106 5.28 -12.15 -7.32
C MET A 106 4.63 -13.22 -8.20
N ARG A 107 4.87 -13.19 -9.52
CA ARG A 107 4.33 -14.19 -10.44
C ARG A 107 4.79 -15.59 -10.06
N HIS A 108 6.08 -15.76 -9.76
CA HIS A 108 6.62 -17.04 -9.30
C HIS A 108 6.01 -17.47 -7.95
N ALA A 109 5.96 -16.56 -6.97
CA ALA A 109 5.39 -16.84 -5.64
C ALA A 109 3.90 -17.22 -5.68
N MET A 110 3.18 -16.72 -6.68
CA MET A 110 1.76 -17.01 -6.90
C MET A 110 1.54 -18.16 -7.90
N ASP A 111 2.60 -18.85 -8.34
CA ASP A 111 2.55 -19.93 -9.34
C ASP A 111 1.84 -19.49 -10.65
N ALA A 112 2.05 -18.23 -11.05
CA ALA A 112 1.29 -17.52 -12.08
C ALA A 112 2.21 -16.93 -13.16
N GLU A 113 3.24 -17.68 -13.52
CA GLU A 113 4.31 -17.30 -14.46
C GLU A 113 3.75 -17.18 -15.87
N ASP A 114 2.91 -18.13 -16.27
CA ASP A 114 2.33 -18.23 -17.60
C ASP A 114 0.81 -18.15 -17.54
N GLY A 115 0.23 -17.21 -18.30
CA GLY A 115 -1.22 -17.05 -18.43
C GLY A 115 -1.82 -15.92 -17.59
N PHE A 116 -3.15 -15.99 -17.44
CA PHE A 116 -3.97 -15.01 -16.74
C PHE A 116 -4.63 -15.65 -15.52
N TYR A 117 -4.59 -14.96 -14.39
CA TYR A 117 -5.16 -15.44 -13.13
C TYR A 117 -5.85 -14.33 -12.36
N VAL A 118 -6.95 -14.69 -11.71
CA VAL A 118 -7.58 -13.92 -10.63
C VAL A 118 -7.48 -14.77 -9.37
N ILE A 119 -6.80 -14.25 -8.35
CA ILE A 119 -6.51 -14.99 -7.11
C ILE A 119 -6.93 -14.12 -5.93
N TYR A 120 -7.72 -14.66 -5.01
CA TYR A 120 -8.07 -13.96 -3.78
C TYR A 120 -7.47 -14.67 -2.57
N VAL A 121 -6.82 -13.87 -1.72
CA VAL A 121 -6.20 -14.29 -0.47
C VAL A 121 -6.93 -13.60 0.70
N ASP A 122 -7.35 -14.39 1.69
CA ASP A 122 -8.08 -13.91 2.87
C ASP A 122 -7.16 -13.23 3.91
N ASP A 123 -7.71 -12.89 5.07
CA ASP A 123 -7.01 -12.24 6.18
C ASP A 123 -6.03 -13.17 6.91
N ASP A 124 -6.26 -14.48 6.87
CA ASP A 124 -5.34 -15.52 7.33
C ASP A 124 -4.14 -15.71 6.37
N GLY A 125 -4.24 -15.19 5.14
CA GLY A 125 -3.23 -15.39 4.09
C GLY A 125 -3.43 -16.68 3.29
N LYS A 126 -4.62 -17.29 3.35
CA LYS A 126 -5.00 -18.46 2.57
C LYS A 126 -5.66 -18.04 1.27
N THR A 127 -5.31 -18.75 0.21
CA THR A 127 -5.98 -18.59 -1.09
C THR A 127 -7.37 -19.21 -1.02
N ILE A 128 -8.41 -18.37 -1.09
CA ILE A 128 -9.81 -18.84 -1.09
C ILE A 128 -10.20 -19.34 -2.48
N PHE A 129 -9.76 -18.65 -3.54
CA PHE A 129 -9.98 -19.09 -4.90
C PHE A 129 -8.85 -18.65 -5.83
N ARG A 130 -8.74 -19.40 -6.92
CA ARG A 130 -7.89 -19.14 -8.08
C ARG A 130 -8.72 -19.40 -9.34
N SER A 131 -8.69 -18.48 -10.28
CA SER A 131 -9.39 -18.60 -11.57
C SER A 131 -8.44 -18.25 -12.71
N GLU A 132 -8.42 -19.08 -13.75
CA GLU A 132 -7.68 -18.84 -14.99
C GLU A 132 -8.48 -18.04 -16.02
N ALA A 133 -9.74 -17.75 -15.71
CA ALA A 133 -10.65 -17.00 -16.55
C ALA A 133 -11.06 -15.68 -15.88
N PRO A 134 -11.37 -14.62 -16.65
CA PRO A 134 -11.94 -13.40 -16.13
C PRO A 134 -13.22 -13.67 -15.33
N MET A 135 -13.39 -12.96 -14.23
CA MET A 135 -14.49 -13.13 -13.29
C MET A 135 -15.30 -11.84 -13.17
N LEU A 136 -16.61 -11.98 -13.03
CA LEU A 136 -17.47 -10.86 -12.67
C LEU A 136 -17.20 -10.46 -11.22
N ALA A 137 -17.35 -9.18 -10.93
CA ALA A 137 -17.16 -8.67 -9.57
C ALA A 137 -18.11 -9.33 -8.55
N ARG A 138 -19.35 -9.61 -8.93
CA ARG A 138 -20.31 -10.31 -8.06
C ARG A 138 -19.81 -11.71 -7.68
N ASP A 139 -19.23 -12.43 -8.64
CA ASP A 139 -18.73 -13.79 -8.44
C ASP A 139 -17.48 -13.78 -7.54
N ILE A 140 -16.65 -12.74 -7.68
CA ILE A 140 -15.51 -12.48 -6.78
C ILE A 140 -16.00 -12.26 -5.36
N ILE A 141 -16.96 -11.35 -5.16
CA ILE A 141 -17.52 -11.01 -3.84
C ILE A 141 -18.12 -12.25 -3.18
N GLU A 142 -18.95 -12.99 -3.92
CA GLU A 142 -19.60 -14.22 -3.43
C GLU A 142 -18.58 -15.30 -3.04
N ARG A 143 -17.61 -15.59 -3.91
CA ARG A 143 -16.58 -16.61 -3.61
C ARG A 143 -15.62 -16.19 -2.51
N ALA A 144 -15.29 -14.90 -2.44
CA ALA A 144 -14.49 -14.32 -1.38
C ALA A 144 -15.26 -14.21 -0.05
N ARG A 145 -16.57 -14.53 -0.03
CA ARG A 145 -17.46 -14.36 1.13
C ARG A 145 -17.44 -12.92 1.66
N LEU A 146 -17.26 -11.97 0.76
CA LEU A 146 -17.28 -10.54 1.08
C LEU A 146 -18.74 -10.08 1.18
N GLY A 147 -19.06 -9.27 2.19
CA GLY A 147 -20.42 -8.78 2.42
C GLY A 147 -21.37 -9.74 3.16
N GLY A 148 -20.86 -10.83 3.74
CA GLY A 148 -21.63 -11.76 4.57
C GLY A 148 -20.93 -12.06 5.90
N ASP A 149 -21.59 -11.76 7.01
CA ASP A 149 -21.21 -11.97 8.42
C ASP A 149 -20.14 -11.05 9.03
N ILE A 150 -20.64 -9.97 9.65
CA ILE A 150 -20.12 -9.51 10.95
C ILE A 150 -20.39 -10.64 11.95
N GLY A 151 -19.46 -11.61 12.07
CA GLY A 151 -19.51 -12.58 13.15
C GLY A 151 -19.48 -11.89 14.53
N PRO A 152 -19.98 -12.52 15.62
CA PRO A 152 -20.31 -11.84 16.88
C PRO A 152 -19.12 -11.27 17.68
N GLY A 153 -17.90 -11.29 17.14
CA GLY A 153 -16.68 -10.85 17.82
C GLY A 153 -15.84 -9.80 17.07
N GLY A 154 -16.23 -9.40 15.85
CA GLY A 154 -15.45 -8.49 15.02
C GLY A 154 -15.91 -7.05 15.14
N GLY A 155 -15.50 -6.33 16.17
CA GLY A 155 -15.75 -4.88 16.25
C GLY A 155 -15.23 -4.15 15.00
N PRO A 156 -15.90 -3.08 14.54
CA PRO A 156 -15.57 -2.42 13.28
C PRO A 156 -14.18 -1.80 13.35
N LYS A 157 -13.19 -2.47 12.73
CA LYS A 157 -11.86 -1.86 12.54
C LYS A 157 -12.03 -0.74 11.51
N LYS A 158 -12.04 0.50 12.01
CA LYS A 158 -12.05 1.71 11.20
C LYS A 158 -10.86 1.68 10.23
N SER A 159 -11.14 1.38 8.96
CA SER A 159 -10.16 1.45 7.88
C SER A 159 -9.48 2.83 7.88
N LEU A 160 -8.15 2.82 7.93
CA LEU A 160 -7.32 4.04 7.86
C LEU A 160 -7.47 4.76 6.52
N VAL A 161 -7.89 4.05 5.48
CA VAL A 161 -8.17 4.60 4.14
C VAL A 161 -9.41 5.50 4.18
N LEU A 162 -10.49 5.05 4.82
CA LEU A 162 -11.70 5.86 5.02
C LEU A 162 -11.45 7.10 5.89
N LYS A 163 -10.51 7.03 6.84
CA LYS A 163 -10.13 8.20 7.65
C LYS A 163 -9.38 9.26 6.83
N LYS A 164 -8.57 8.85 5.83
CA LYS A 164 -7.89 9.79 4.94
C LYS A 164 -8.84 10.46 3.95
N LEU A 165 -9.82 9.73 3.43
CA LEU A 165 -10.81 10.28 2.48
C LEU A 165 -11.84 11.23 3.12
N ARG A 166 -12.08 11.15 4.44
CA ARG A 166 -12.95 12.09 5.18
C ARG A 166 -12.25 13.35 5.69
N ALA A 167 -10.92 13.39 5.65
CA ALA A 167 -10.11 14.50 6.15
C ALA A 167 -9.60 15.44 5.04
N ALA A 168 -9.94 15.12 3.78
CA ALA A 168 -9.77 15.98 2.60
C ALA A 168 -11.14 16.53 2.20
#